data_AF-A0A520QHZ8-F1
#
_entry.id   AF-A0A520QHZ8-F1
#
_cell.length_a   1.000
_cell.length_b   1.000
_cell.length_c   1.000
_cell.angle_alpha   90.00
_cell.angle_beta   90.00
_cell.angle_gamma   90.00
#
_symmetry.space_group_name_H-M   'P 1'
#
loop_
_entity.id
_entity.type
_entity.pdbx_description
1 polymer ?
#
loop_
_entity_poly.entity_id
_entity_poly.type
_entity_poly.pdbx_seq_one_letter_code
_entity_poly.pdbx_strand_id
1 'polypeptide(L)'
;MRGGTWTIGALSAGALLMAALAAPAARSQTAALEDFSGAWRLDGTRQVQRMDDAIDRVVDQMNLLIREIARGEIHRRIDPEHRVVIRVDDEQHVRLGYDDWGPQRLRLGGAAVATRGPDGNDIHMSLRFERGRLIARQNAGEGRRTNIFSLSADGSRLTMSSRIGAPQLPADIRYRLSYRRAR
;
A
#
# COMPACT_ATOMS: atom_id res chain seq x y z
N MET A 1 82.37 -14.07 45.65
CA MET A 1 82.30 -15.07 44.56
C MET A 1 80.89 -15.05 43.97
N ARG A 2 80.73 -15.02 42.63
CA ARG A 2 79.50 -15.29 41.81
C ARG A 2 78.17 -14.64 42.31
N GLY A 3 77.53 -13.69 41.62
CA GLY A 3 76.89 -13.81 40.28
C GLY A 3 75.46 -14.38 40.43
N GLY A 4 74.38 -13.91 39.81
CA GLY A 4 74.14 -12.84 38.83
C GLY A 4 72.62 -12.54 38.64
N THR A 5 72.27 -11.79 37.59
CA THR A 5 71.02 -11.06 37.25
C THR A 5 69.69 -11.85 37.03
N TRP A 6 68.66 -11.15 36.48
CA TRP A 6 67.38 -11.57 35.82
C TRP A 6 66.11 -11.59 36.73
N THR A 7 64.92 -11.00 36.42
CA THR A 7 64.49 -9.96 35.42
C THR A 7 63.12 -9.30 35.78
N ILE A 8 62.58 -8.41 34.92
CA ILE A 8 61.27 -7.70 35.00
C ILE A 8 60.13 -8.48 34.33
N GLY A 9 58.89 -8.31 34.81
CA GLY A 9 57.66 -8.39 33.98
C GLY A 9 56.38 -8.13 34.77
N ALA A 10 55.25 -7.69 34.22
CA ALA A 10 54.93 -6.96 32.98
C ALA A 10 53.40 -6.70 33.01
N LEU A 11 52.97 -5.59 32.43
CA LEU A 11 51.57 -5.13 32.31
C LEU A 11 50.59 -6.16 31.70
N SER A 12 49.30 -6.03 32.05
CA SER A 12 48.18 -6.09 31.08
C SER A 12 46.87 -5.58 31.69
N ALA A 13 46.47 -4.36 31.32
CA ALA A 13 45.12 -3.85 31.57
C ALA A 13 44.20 -4.26 30.40
N GLY A 14 43.30 -5.21 30.65
CA GLY A 14 42.36 -5.71 29.64
C GLY A 14 41.17 -4.77 29.41
N ALA A 15 41.31 -3.83 28.48
CA ALA A 15 40.17 -3.02 28.02
C ALA A 15 39.29 -3.83 27.06
N LEU A 16 38.15 -4.33 27.56
CA LEU A 16 37.14 -4.99 26.73
C LEU A 16 36.41 -3.96 25.86
N LEU A 17 36.77 -3.89 24.58
CA LEU A 17 35.96 -3.19 23.57
C LEU A 17 34.65 -3.95 23.36
N MET A 18 33.59 -3.52 24.03
CA MET A 18 32.22 -3.88 23.67
C MET A 18 31.85 -3.17 22.37
N ALA A 19 32.05 -3.85 21.24
CA ALA A 19 31.56 -3.40 19.94
C ALA A 19 30.03 -3.42 19.94
N ALA A 20 29.42 -2.26 20.22
CA ALA A 20 27.98 -2.08 20.12
C ALA A 20 27.56 -2.21 18.64
N LEU A 21 27.08 -3.40 18.27
CA LEU A 21 26.36 -3.63 17.03
C LEU A 21 25.13 -2.72 17.02
N ALA A 22 25.22 -1.62 16.26
CA ALA A 22 24.09 -0.74 16.02
C ALA A 22 22.98 -1.56 15.34
N ALA A 23 21.95 -1.91 16.11
CA ALA A 23 20.74 -2.51 15.56
C ALA A 23 20.20 -1.58 14.47
N PRO A 24 19.75 -2.10 13.31
CA PRO A 24 19.18 -1.27 12.26
C PRO A 24 17.99 -0.50 12.85
N ALA A 25 18.13 0.83 12.91
CA ALA A 25 17.15 1.68 13.56
C ALA A 25 15.78 1.43 12.94
N ALA A 26 14.78 1.15 13.79
CA ALA A 26 13.40 1.03 13.34
C ALA A 26 13.00 2.34 12.67
N ARG A 27 12.85 2.33 11.33
CA ARG A 27 12.46 3.51 10.54
C ARG A 27 11.19 4.08 11.16
N SER A 28 11.21 5.37 11.49
CA SER A 28 10.04 6.01 12.12
C SER A 28 8.81 5.84 11.24
N GLN A 29 7.63 5.69 11.86
CA GLN A 29 6.39 5.49 11.14
C GLN A 29 6.16 6.62 10.12
N THR A 30 6.49 7.85 10.50
CA THR A 30 6.48 9.05 9.66
C THR A 30 7.40 8.93 8.45
N ALA A 31 8.67 8.53 8.62
CA ALA A 31 9.59 8.38 7.49
C ALA A 31 9.15 7.25 6.53
N ALA A 32 8.58 6.16 7.06
CA ALA A 32 8.04 5.07 6.26
C ALA A 32 6.72 5.44 5.55
N LEU A 33 5.97 6.40 6.08
CA LEU A 33 4.76 6.95 5.46
C LEU A 33 5.12 7.93 4.34
N GLU A 34 6.11 8.81 4.57
CA GLU A 34 6.61 9.77 3.57
C GLU A 34 7.17 9.13 2.31
N ASP A 35 7.68 7.90 2.38
CA ASP A 35 8.15 7.17 1.19
C ASP A 35 7.03 6.96 0.14
N PHE A 36 5.75 6.97 0.57
CA PHE A 36 4.60 6.88 -0.32
C PHE A 36 4.31 8.21 -1.05
N SER A 37 4.76 9.36 -0.53
CA SER A 37 4.54 10.69 -1.12
C SER A 37 5.06 10.73 -2.56
N GLY A 38 4.17 11.06 -3.50
CA GLY A 38 4.45 11.12 -4.93
C GLY A 38 3.22 10.94 -5.82
N ALA A 39 3.42 11.23 -7.11
CA ALA A 39 2.53 10.73 -8.16
C ALA A 39 3.08 9.41 -8.70
N TRP A 40 2.20 8.47 -8.98
CA TRP A 40 2.49 7.11 -9.40
C TRP A 40 1.69 6.80 -10.67
N ARG A 41 2.31 6.19 -11.67
CA ARG A 41 1.67 5.83 -12.97
C ARG A 41 1.74 4.33 -13.22
N LEU A 42 0.65 3.78 -13.76
CA LEU A 42 0.46 2.36 -13.99
C LEU A 42 1.58 1.75 -14.87
N ASP A 43 2.18 0.66 -14.40
CA ASP A 43 3.35 0.02 -15.01
C ASP A 43 2.99 -1.00 -16.11
N GLY A 44 2.33 -0.52 -17.16
CA GLY A 44 1.94 -1.32 -18.34
C GLY A 44 0.62 -2.08 -18.22
N THR A 45 0.23 -2.75 -19.31
CA THR A 45 -1.16 -3.21 -19.56
C THR A 45 -1.45 -4.66 -19.16
N ARG A 46 -0.45 -5.55 -19.05
CA ARG A 46 -0.66 -6.97 -18.70
C ARG A 46 -1.35 -7.20 -17.35
N GLN A 47 -1.31 -6.21 -16.46
CA GLN A 47 -1.98 -6.24 -15.16
C GLN A 47 -3.44 -5.79 -15.21
N VAL A 48 -3.82 -4.99 -16.21
CA VAL A 48 -5.22 -4.65 -16.52
C VAL A 48 -5.92 -5.91 -17.02
N GLN A 49 -5.35 -6.59 -18.02
CA GLN A 49 -5.87 -7.87 -18.51
C GLN A 49 -6.10 -8.89 -17.38
N ARG A 50 -5.18 -9.01 -16.41
CA ARG A 50 -5.36 -9.88 -15.23
C ARG A 50 -6.43 -9.42 -14.24
N MET A 51 -6.73 -8.12 -14.19
CA MET A 51 -7.86 -7.56 -13.45
C MET A 51 -9.17 -7.95 -14.16
N ASP A 52 -9.22 -7.78 -15.47
CA ASP A 52 -10.37 -8.15 -16.31
C ASP A 52 -10.66 -9.65 -16.18
N ASP A 53 -9.63 -10.50 -16.32
CA ASP A 53 -9.73 -11.95 -16.09
C ASP A 53 -10.23 -12.28 -14.65
N ALA A 54 -9.93 -11.42 -13.66
CA ALA A 54 -10.34 -11.63 -12.27
C ALA A 54 -11.78 -11.19 -12.00
N ILE A 55 -12.26 -10.17 -12.71
CA ILE A 55 -13.68 -9.81 -12.77
C ILE A 55 -14.45 -10.94 -13.43
N ASP A 56 -14.01 -11.37 -14.62
CA ASP A 56 -14.68 -12.39 -15.42
C ASP A 56 -14.77 -13.73 -14.69
N ARG A 57 -13.71 -14.19 -14.00
CA ARG A 57 -13.78 -15.40 -13.15
C ARG A 57 -14.81 -15.34 -12.03
N VAL A 58 -15.13 -14.15 -11.50
CA VAL A 58 -16.17 -13.99 -10.47
C VAL A 58 -17.55 -13.95 -11.12
N VAL A 59 -17.68 -13.25 -12.25
CA VAL A 59 -18.92 -13.15 -13.03
C VAL A 59 -19.32 -14.51 -13.63
N ASP A 60 -18.37 -15.34 -14.03
CA ASP A 60 -18.62 -16.68 -14.58
C ASP A 60 -19.13 -17.70 -13.54
N GLN A 61 -19.13 -17.35 -12.25
CA GLN A 61 -19.80 -18.11 -11.19
C GLN A 61 -21.27 -17.71 -11.02
N MET A 62 -21.73 -16.64 -11.68
CA MET A 62 -23.13 -16.21 -11.68
C MET A 62 -23.98 -17.05 -12.65
N ASN A 63 -25.30 -17.06 -12.39
CA ASN A 63 -26.31 -17.67 -13.25
C ASN A 63 -26.22 -17.07 -14.68
N LEU A 64 -26.23 -17.94 -15.69
CA LEU A 64 -26.12 -17.61 -17.11
C LEU A 64 -27.09 -16.51 -17.56
N LEU A 65 -28.30 -16.43 -16.98
CA LEU A 65 -29.32 -15.44 -17.35
C LEU A 65 -28.91 -13.99 -17.00
N ILE A 66 -28.18 -13.78 -15.92
CA ILE A 66 -27.78 -12.45 -15.43
C ILE A 66 -26.33 -12.09 -15.75
N ARG A 67 -25.53 -13.09 -16.16
CA ARG A 67 -24.07 -12.99 -16.29
C ARG A 67 -23.60 -11.84 -17.16
N GLU A 68 -24.12 -11.72 -18.39
CA GLU A 68 -23.63 -10.71 -19.34
C GLU A 68 -24.05 -9.29 -18.97
N ILE A 69 -25.21 -9.13 -18.31
CA ILE A 69 -25.64 -7.86 -17.72
C ILE A 69 -24.70 -7.48 -16.57
N ALA A 70 -24.40 -8.43 -15.67
CA ALA A 70 -23.47 -8.22 -14.58
C ALA A 70 -22.03 -7.94 -15.05
N ARG A 71 -21.56 -8.64 -16.10
CA ARG A 71 -20.26 -8.39 -16.75
C ARG A 71 -20.16 -6.94 -17.21
N GLY A 72 -21.12 -6.49 -18.01
CA GLY A 72 -21.15 -5.12 -18.53
C GLY A 72 -21.20 -4.06 -17.42
N GLU A 73 -22.01 -4.27 -16.38
CA GLU A 73 -22.14 -3.31 -15.28
C GLU A 73 -20.90 -3.27 -14.36
N ILE A 74 -20.25 -4.41 -14.11
CA ILE A 74 -19.04 -4.46 -13.28
C ILE A 74 -17.86 -3.82 -14.02
N HIS A 75 -17.65 -4.12 -15.30
CA HIS A 75 -16.60 -3.48 -16.11
C HIS A 75 -16.81 -1.96 -16.29
N ARG A 76 -18.06 -1.47 -16.30
CA ARG A 76 -18.35 -0.02 -16.28
C ARG A 76 -17.98 0.68 -14.96
N ARG A 77 -17.97 -0.05 -13.84
CA ARG A 77 -17.72 0.51 -12.49
C ARG A 77 -16.30 0.26 -11.98
N ILE A 78 -15.56 -0.68 -12.57
CA ILE A 78 -14.20 -1.05 -12.17
C ILE A 78 -13.23 -0.79 -13.32
N ASP A 79 -12.83 0.47 -13.47
CA ASP A 79 -11.72 0.88 -14.33
C ASP A 79 -10.38 0.77 -13.55
N PRO A 80 -9.24 0.43 -14.18
CA PRO A 80 -7.97 0.34 -13.48
C PRO A 80 -7.42 1.74 -13.22
N GLU A 81 -7.04 2.06 -11.99
CA GLU A 81 -6.49 3.39 -11.73
C GLU A 81 -5.17 3.58 -12.47
N HIS A 82 -5.11 4.52 -13.40
CA HIS A 82 -3.93 4.76 -14.25
C HIS A 82 -2.88 5.61 -13.52
N ARG A 83 -3.33 6.44 -12.59
CA ARG A 83 -2.55 7.35 -11.76
C ARG A 83 -3.02 7.30 -10.31
N VAL A 84 -2.08 7.20 -9.38
CA VAL A 84 -2.33 7.40 -7.95
C VAL A 84 -1.52 8.60 -7.47
N VAL A 85 -2.15 9.51 -6.73
CA VAL A 85 -1.46 10.64 -6.09
C VAL A 85 -1.59 10.48 -4.59
N ILE A 86 -0.44 10.34 -3.93
CA ILE A 86 -0.33 10.31 -2.48
C ILE A 86 0.49 11.53 -2.06
N ARG A 87 -0.02 12.33 -1.13
CA ARG A 87 0.77 13.36 -0.43
C ARG A 87 0.54 13.18 1.06
N VAL A 88 1.60 12.95 1.80
CA VAL A 88 1.54 13.08 3.26
C VAL A 88 1.55 14.57 3.57
N ASP A 89 0.59 15.03 4.37
CA ASP A 89 0.53 16.43 4.82
C ASP A 89 1.21 16.58 6.20
N ASP A 90 1.08 15.55 7.04
CA ASP A 90 1.66 15.44 8.38
C ASP A 90 1.58 13.97 8.86
N GLU A 91 2.10 13.66 10.05
CA GLU A 91 2.14 12.28 10.59
C GLU A 91 0.77 11.59 10.74
N GLN A 92 -0.32 12.34 10.66
CA GLN A 92 -1.69 11.88 10.84
C GLN A 92 -2.58 12.08 9.62
N HIS A 93 -2.17 12.87 8.61
CA HIS A 93 -3.01 13.19 7.46
C HIS A 93 -2.33 12.91 6.13
N VAL A 94 -3.07 12.27 5.23
CA VAL A 94 -2.64 11.96 3.87
C VAL A 94 -3.73 12.39 2.90
N ARG A 95 -3.34 13.08 1.82
CA ARG A 95 -4.16 13.32 0.65
C ARG A 95 -3.97 12.17 -0.35
N LEU A 96 -5.07 11.46 -0.62
CA LEU A 96 -5.11 10.34 -1.57
C LEU A 96 -6.09 10.68 -2.71
N GLY A 97 -5.61 10.58 -3.95
CA GLY A 97 -6.43 10.74 -5.16
C GLY A 97 -6.04 9.72 -6.22
N TYR A 98 -6.97 9.47 -7.15
CA TYR A 98 -6.81 8.52 -8.25
C TYR A 98 -7.28 9.19 -9.53
N ASP A 99 -6.49 9.10 -10.60
CA ASP A 99 -6.79 9.70 -11.91
C ASP A 99 -7.32 11.14 -11.79
N ASP A 100 -8.60 11.34 -12.11
CA ASP A 100 -9.30 12.63 -12.09
C ASP A 100 -10.18 12.87 -10.84
N TRP A 101 -10.19 11.94 -9.86
CA TRP A 101 -11.01 12.05 -8.65
C TRP A 101 -10.20 12.15 -7.35
N GLY A 102 -10.56 13.15 -6.53
CA GLY A 102 -9.80 13.58 -5.36
C GLY A 102 -8.83 14.74 -5.68
N PRO A 103 -7.78 14.96 -4.85
CA PRO A 103 -7.39 14.15 -3.71
C PRO A 103 -8.21 14.46 -2.45
N GLN A 104 -8.59 13.40 -1.72
CA GLN A 104 -9.29 13.50 -0.44
C GLN A 104 -8.27 13.56 0.71
N ARG A 105 -8.37 14.55 1.62
CA ARG A 105 -7.56 14.60 2.85
C ARG A 105 -8.18 13.66 3.88
N LEU A 106 -7.44 12.63 4.27
CA LEU A 106 -7.88 11.57 5.16
C LEU A 106 -6.98 11.53 6.39
N ARG A 107 -7.58 11.40 7.58
CA ARG A 107 -6.85 11.16 8.82
C ARG A 107 -6.59 9.66 8.99
N LEU A 108 -5.34 9.29 9.24
CA LEU A 108 -4.92 7.91 9.50
C LEU A 108 -5.60 7.37 10.76
N GLY A 109 -6.30 6.24 10.62
CA GLY A 109 -7.08 5.65 11.71
C GLY A 109 -8.33 6.44 12.12
N GLY A 110 -8.65 7.53 11.41
CA GLY A 110 -9.82 8.37 11.68
C GLY A 110 -11.14 7.77 11.16
N ALA A 111 -12.22 8.52 11.39
CA ALA A 111 -13.53 8.22 10.82
C ALA A 111 -13.50 8.27 9.28
N ALA A 112 -14.45 7.59 8.64
CA ALA A 112 -14.61 7.68 7.19
C ALA A 112 -15.18 9.04 6.78
N VAL A 113 -14.64 9.60 5.69
CA VAL A 113 -15.09 10.85 5.07
C VAL A 113 -16.04 10.51 3.94
N ALA A 114 -17.22 11.14 3.92
CA ALA A 114 -18.16 11.07 2.80
C ALA A 114 -17.63 11.90 1.62
N THR A 115 -17.65 11.35 0.41
CA THR A 115 -17.16 12.00 -0.80
C THR A 115 -17.77 11.37 -2.06
N ARG A 116 -17.59 11.99 -3.23
CA ARG A 116 -18.02 11.44 -4.52
C ARG A 116 -16.98 10.44 -5.05
N GLY A 117 -17.44 9.28 -5.49
CA GLY A 117 -16.67 8.31 -6.28
C GLY A 117 -16.50 8.74 -7.74
N PRO A 118 -15.74 7.97 -8.55
CA PRO A 118 -15.49 8.27 -9.96
C PRO A 118 -16.76 8.11 -10.83
N ASP A 119 -17.70 7.29 -10.40
CA ASP A 119 -19.04 7.11 -10.96
C ASP A 119 -20.03 8.21 -10.53
N GLY A 120 -19.58 9.17 -9.73
CA GLY A 120 -20.41 10.24 -9.17
C GLY A 120 -21.33 9.80 -8.02
N ASN A 121 -21.26 8.55 -7.55
CA ASN A 121 -22.03 8.10 -6.40
C ASN A 121 -21.35 8.49 -5.08
N ASP A 122 -22.12 8.58 -3.99
CA ASP A 122 -21.56 8.86 -2.67
C ASP A 122 -20.85 7.62 -2.10
N ILE A 123 -19.62 7.83 -1.64
CA ILE A 123 -18.79 6.81 -0.99
C ILE A 123 -18.26 7.31 0.36
N HIS A 124 -18.01 6.37 1.27
CA HIS A 124 -17.36 6.63 2.56
C HIS A 124 -15.94 6.08 2.53
N MET A 125 -14.94 6.96 2.61
CA MET A 125 -13.53 6.61 2.48
C MET A 125 -12.75 6.80 3.79
N SER A 126 -11.98 5.79 4.19
CA SER A 126 -11.09 5.84 5.37
C SER A 126 -9.70 5.34 5.02
N LEU A 127 -8.71 5.76 5.81
CA LEU A 127 -7.29 5.46 5.58
C LEU A 127 -6.60 5.03 6.88
N ARG A 128 -5.63 4.14 6.77
CA ARG A 128 -4.88 3.59 7.91
C ARG A 128 -3.47 3.22 7.45
N PHE A 129 -2.47 3.45 8.28
CA PHE A 129 -1.09 3.04 8.02
C PHE A 129 -0.66 2.01 9.07
N GLU A 130 -0.40 0.77 8.63
CA GLU A 130 -0.06 -0.34 9.53
C GLU A 130 0.98 -1.25 8.87
N ARG A 131 2.01 -1.64 9.62
CA ARG A 131 3.03 -2.62 9.18
C ARG A 131 3.67 -2.25 7.82
N GLY A 132 3.96 -0.96 7.62
CA GLY A 132 4.56 -0.43 6.38
C GLY A 132 3.62 -0.42 5.17
N ARG A 133 2.30 -0.47 5.38
CA ARG A 133 1.29 -0.48 4.31
C ARG A 133 0.23 0.58 4.55
N LEU A 134 -0.12 1.31 3.49
CA LEU A 134 -1.26 2.22 3.50
C LEU A 134 -2.50 1.43 3.07
N ILE A 135 -3.56 1.47 3.87
CA ILE A 135 -4.78 0.70 3.69
C ILE A 135 -5.94 1.69 3.53
N ALA A 136 -6.42 1.85 2.30
CA ALA A 136 -7.62 2.61 2.01
C ALA A 136 -8.84 1.68 1.98
N ARG A 137 -9.92 2.08 2.65
CA ARG A 137 -11.22 1.39 2.59
C ARG A 137 -12.28 2.35 2.09
N GLN A 138 -13.10 1.89 1.16
CA GLN A 138 -14.17 2.62 0.51
C GLN A 138 -15.45 1.78 0.63
N ASN A 139 -16.57 2.39 1.03
CA ASN A 139 -17.89 1.77 1.01
C ASN A 139 -18.84 2.61 0.16
N ALA A 140 -19.61 1.98 -0.72
CA ALA A 140 -20.53 2.61 -1.67
C ALA A 140 -21.82 1.79 -1.72
N GLY A 141 -22.87 2.23 -1.02
CA GLY A 141 -24.04 1.41 -0.75
C GLY A 141 -23.66 0.10 -0.04
N GLU A 142 -24.01 -1.04 -0.64
CA GLU A 142 -23.63 -2.38 -0.17
C GLU A 142 -22.24 -2.83 -0.65
N GLY A 143 -21.66 -2.13 -1.63
CA GLY A 143 -20.34 -2.40 -2.17
C GLY A 143 -19.23 -1.92 -1.25
N ARG A 144 -18.16 -2.71 -1.13
CA ARG A 144 -16.94 -2.36 -0.38
C ARG A 144 -15.70 -2.62 -1.23
N ARG A 145 -14.74 -1.72 -1.13
CA ARG A 145 -13.41 -1.83 -1.74
C ARG A 145 -12.33 -1.59 -0.71
N THR A 146 -11.30 -2.43 -0.70
CA THR A 146 -10.09 -2.25 0.11
C THR A 146 -8.87 -2.27 -0.81
N ASN A 147 -8.14 -1.16 -0.83
CA ASN A 147 -6.89 -1.01 -1.56
C ASN A 147 -5.73 -1.03 -0.54
N ILE A 148 -4.83 -2.00 -0.67
CA ILE A 148 -3.62 -2.10 0.16
C ILE A 148 -2.43 -1.69 -0.69
N PHE A 149 -1.81 -0.56 -0.34
CA PHE A 149 -0.61 -0.05 -0.96
C PHE A 149 0.63 -0.54 -0.22
N SER A 150 1.67 -0.86 -0.99
CA SER A 150 2.98 -1.27 -0.50
C SER A 150 4.05 -0.80 -1.47
N LEU A 151 5.21 -0.38 -0.94
CA LEU A 151 6.37 -0.02 -1.75
C LEU A 151 7.31 -1.23 -1.92
N SER A 152 8.04 -1.26 -3.02
CA SER A 152 9.26 -2.06 -3.13
C SER A 152 10.34 -1.55 -2.16
N ALA A 153 11.31 -2.41 -1.83
CA ALA A 153 12.36 -2.09 -0.83
C ALA A 153 13.25 -0.88 -1.21
N ASP A 154 13.31 -0.55 -2.50
CA ASP A 154 14.01 0.60 -3.08
C ASP A 154 13.12 1.85 -3.26
N GLY A 155 11.84 1.78 -2.88
CA GLY A 155 10.86 2.86 -3.07
C GLY A 155 10.51 3.21 -4.52
N SER A 156 10.98 2.43 -5.51
CA SER A 156 10.81 2.77 -6.93
C SER A 156 9.45 2.37 -7.52
N ARG A 157 8.79 1.36 -6.93
CA ARG A 157 7.51 0.80 -7.38
C ARG A 157 6.50 0.77 -6.24
N LEU A 158 5.33 1.35 -6.48
CA LEU A 158 4.14 1.22 -5.64
C LEU A 158 3.29 0.04 -6.16
N THR A 159 2.81 -0.80 -5.26
CA THR A 159 1.90 -1.91 -5.56
C THR A 159 0.61 -1.74 -4.79
N MET A 160 -0.51 -1.63 -5.50
CA MET A 160 -1.86 -1.65 -4.96
C MET A 160 -2.46 -3.04 -5.13
N SER A 161 -2.83 -3.70 -4.04
CA SER A 161 -3.64 -4.92 -4.06
C SER A 161 -5.07 -4.58 -3.68
N SER A 162 -6.00 -4.77 -4.61
CA SER A 162 -7.42 -4.42 -4.47
C SER A 162 -8.26 -5.65 -4.14
N ARG A 163 -9.23 -5.48 -3.23
CA ARG A 163 -10.30 -6.46 -2.95
C ARG A 163 -11.63 -5.72 -2.99
N ILE A 164 -12.53 -6.15 -3.88
CA ILE A 164 -13.88 -5.61 -4.05
C ILE A 164 -14.89 -6.70 -3.71
N GLY A 165 -15.90 -6.37 -2.91
CA GLY A 165 -16.96 -7.30 -2.52
C GLY A 165 -18.30 -6.59 -2.40
N ALA A 166 -19.38 -7.29 -2.71
CA ALA A 166 -20.77 -6.84 -2.56
C ALA A 166 -21.66 -8.09 -2.38
N PRO A 167 -22.85 -8.00 -1.77
CA PRO A 167 -23.75 -9.15 -1.60
C PRO A 167 -24.16 -9.84 -2.90
N GLN A 168 -24.15 -9.12 -4.02
CA GLN A 168 -24.49 -9.61 -5.36
C GLN A 168 -23.36 -10.39 -6.02
N LEU A 169 -22.13 -10.31 -5.50
CA LEU A 169 -20.98 -11.04 -6.05
C LEU A 169 -20.85 -12.42 -5.39
N PRO A 170 -20.70 -13.52 -6.15
CA PRO A 170 -20.54 -14.86 -5.57
C PRO A 170 -19.21 -15.03 -4.82
N ALA A 171 -18.21 -14.19 -5.13
CA ALA A 171 -16.93 -14.11 -4.43
C ALA A 171 -16.36 -12.69 -4.52
N ASP A 172 -15.40 -12.33 -3.65
CA ASP A 172 -14.72 -11.03 -3.80
C ASP A 172 -13.81 -11.03 -5.05
N ILE A 173 -13.92 -9.98 -5.86
CA ILE A 173 -12.98 -9.68 -6.95
C ILE A 173 -11.64 -9.24 -6.33
N ARG A 174 -10.53 -9.80 -6.82
CA ARG A 174 -9.17 -9.53 -6.31
C ARG A 174 -8.19 -9.34 -7.45
N TYR A 175 -7.47 -8.23 -7.44
CA TYR A 175 -6.46 -7.92 -8.45
C TYR A 175 -5.30 -7.11 -7.84
N ARG A 176 -4.24 -6.92 -8.63
CA ARG A 176 -3.06 -6.17 -8.24
C ARG A 176 -2.56 -5.30 -9.38
N LEU A 177 -2.39 -4.02 -9.10
CA LEU A 177 -1.78 -3.05 -9.99
C LEU A 177 -0.43 -2.60 -9.42
N SER A 178 0.56 -2.46 -10.29
CA SER A 178 1.91 -1.98 -10.01
C SER A 178 2.13 -0.66 -10.75
N TYR A 179 2.78 0.28 -10.08
CA TYR A 179 3.00 1.63 -10.55
C TYR A 179 4.46 2.01 -10.42
N ARG A 180 4.98 2.76 -11.39
CA ARG A 180 6.26 3.47 -11.26
C ARG A 180 6.02 4.89 -10.77
N ARG A 181 6.98 5.45 -10.02
CA ARG A 181 6.98 6.87 -9.67
C ARG A 181 6.94 7.71 -10.96
N ALA A 182 6.02 8.66 -11.03
CA ALA A 182 5.98 9.64 -12.11
C ALA A 182 7.23 10.53 -12.02
N ARG A 183 7.81 10.87 -13.17
CA ARG A 183 8.82 11.92 -13.28
C ARG A 183 8.13 13.29 -13.34
#